data_AF-A0A221JZZ0-F1
#
_entry.id   AF-A0A221JZZ0-F1
#
_cell.length_a   1.000
_cell.length_b   1.000
_cell.length_c   1.000
_cell.angle_alpha   90.00
_cell.angle_beta   90.00
_cell.angle_gamma   90.00
#
_symmetry.space_group_name_H-M   'P 1'
#
loop_
_entity.id
_entity.type
_entity.pdbx_description
1 polymer ?
#
loop_
_entity_poly.entity_id
_entity_poly.type
_entity_poly.pdbx_seq_one_letter_code
_entity_poly.pdbx_strand_id
1 'polypeptide(L)' 'MSYMTQTIEPRHMRLFELLRQKNRADTTVARVKGFAIRKISADEAEQIKSMAQRSFARPD' A
#
# COMPACT_ATOMS: atom_id res chain seq x y z
N MET A 1 -47.38 0.97 -20.05
CA MET A 1 -45.90 0.85 -20.13
C MET A 1 -45.30 1.93 -19.23
N SER A 2 -45.19 1.66 -17.93
CA SER A 2 -44.48 2.54 -16.99
C SER A 2 -43.00 2.20 -17.11
N TYR A 3 -42.24 3.08 -17.75
CA TYR A 3 -40.80 2.93 -17.86
C TYR A 3 -40.20 3.17 -16.49
N MET A 4 -39.68 2.10 -15.89
CA MET A 4 -38.45 2.13 -15.11
C MET A 4 -38.40 3.28 -14.11
N THR A 5 -39.21 3.21 -13.05
CA THR A 5 -38.76 3.74 -11.77
C THR A 5 -37.48 2.99 -11.44
N GLN A 6 -36.34 3.57 -11.84
CA GLN A 6 -35.04 3.23 -11.29
C GLN A 6 -35.14 3.57 -9.81
N THR A 7 -35.69 2.65 -9.02
CA THR A 7 -35.39 2.55 -7.61
C THR A 7 -33.92 2.22 -7.57
N ILE A 8 -33.09 3.27 -7.62
CA ILE A 8 -31.69 3.24 -7.20
C ILE A 8 -31.78 2.85 -5.73
N GLU A 9 -31.88 1.55 -5.49
CA GLU A 9 -32.10 1.01 -4.16
C GLU A 9 -30.85 1.37 -3.36
N PRO A 10 -30.96 2.22 -2.32
CA PRO A 10 -29.80 2.76 -1.61
C PRO A 10 -28.94 1.65 -1.00
N ARG A 11 -29.52 0.47 -0.80
CA ARG A 11 -28.83 -0.76 -0.36
C ARG A 11 -27.77 -1.23 -1.35
N HIS A 12 -28.04 -1.21 -2.65
CA HIS A 12 -27.08 -1.66 -3.66
C HIS A 12 -25.92 -0.68 -3.78
N MET A 13 -26.20 0.62 -3.79
CA MET A 13 -25.17 1.67 -3.79
C MET A 13 -24.25 1.55 -2.57
N ARG A 14 -24.83 1.36 -1.37
CA ARG A 14 -24.07 1.17 -0.14
C ARG A 14 -23.20 -0.09 -0.18
N LEU A 15 -23.70 -1.18 -0.77
CA LEU A 15 -22.91 -2.41 -0.95
C LEU A 15 -21.72 -2.19 -1.89
N PHE A 16 -21.92 -1.50 -3.01
CA PHE A 16 -20.84 -1.17 -3.94
C PHE A 16 -19.77 -0.27 -3.29
N GLU A 17 -20.18 0.71 -2.49
CA GLU A 17 -19.25 1.55 -1.74
C GLU A 17 -18.44 0.74 -0.72
N LEU A 18 -19.08 -0.17 0.02
CA LEU A 18 -18.38 -1.06 0.96
C LEU A 18 -17.38 -1.98 0.25
N LEU A 19 -17.76 -2.56 -0.90
CA LEU A 19 -16.86 -3.38 -1.71
C LEU A 19 -15.67 -2.57 -2.24
N ARG A 20 -15.92 -1.33 -2.69
CA ARG A 20 -14.86 -0.41 -3.14
C ARG A 20 -13.91 -0.05 -2.00
N GLN A 21 -14.42 0.20 -0.81
CA GLN A 21 -13.62 0.49 0.38
C GLN A 21 -12.76 -0.71 0.79
N LYS A 22 -13.34 -1.93 0.79
CA LYS A 22 -12.60 -3.16 1.05
C LYS A 22 -11.46 -3.37 0.05
N ASN A 23 -11.74 -3.26 -1.25
CA ASN A 23 -10.71 -3.40 -2.29
C ASN A 23 -9.59 -2.36 -2.13
N ARG A 24 -9.91 -1.11 -1.77
CA ARG A 24 -8.88 -0.10 -1.46
C ARG A 24 -8.06 -0.45 -0.22
N ALA A 25 -8.70 -0.94 0.84
CA ALA A 25 -8.00 -1.35 2.05
C ALA A 25 -7.04 -2.52 1.76
N ASP A 26 -7.50 -3.55 1.07
CA ASP A 26 -6.69 -4.74 0.74
C ASP A 26 -5.49 -4.38 -0.15
N THR A 27 -5.70 -3.54 -1.16
CA THR A 27 -4.62 -3.06 -2.04
C THR A 27 -3.62 -2.15 -1.33
N THR A 28 -4.09 -1.29 -0.42
CA THR A 28 -3.21 -0.43 0.38
C THR A 28 -2.39 -1.25 1.37
N VAL A 29 -3.01 -2.22 2.05
CA VAL A 29 -2.32 -3.14 2.96
C VAL A 29 -1.30 -4.00 2.20
N ALA A 30 -1.64 -4.51 1.01
CA ALA A 30 -0.70 -5.24 0.16
C ALA A 30 0.50 -4.36 -0.25
N ARG A 31 0.26 -3.08 -0.57
CA ARG A 31 1.32 -2.13 -0.90
C ARG A 31 2.23 -1.86 0.30
N VAL A 32 1.67 -1.61 1.48
CA VAL A 32 2.43 -1.40 2.73
C VAL A 32 3.20 -2.67 3.13
N LYS A 33 2.63 -3.86 2.93
CA LYS A 33 3.34 -5.14 3.11
C LYS A 33 4.44 -5.38 2.07
N GLY A 34 4.29 -4.89 0.84
CA GLY A 34 5.37 -4.87 -0.15
C GLY A 34 6.56 -3.99 0.30
N PHE A 35 6.28 -2.97 1.10
CA PHE A 35 7.27 -2.18 1.84
C PHE A 35 7.51 -2.70 3.27
N ALA A 36 7.20 -3.98 3.55
CA ALA A 36 7.64 -4.60 4.81
C ALA A 36 9.16 -4.42 4.86
N ILE A 37 9.58 -3.48 5.71
CA ILE A 37 10.97 -3.13 5.94
C ILE A 37 11.69 -4.45 6.15
N ARG A 38 12.55 -4.83 5.20
CA ARG A 38 13.33 -6.06 5.32
C ARG A 38 14.06 -5.94 6.64
N LYS A 39 13.74 -6.81 7.59
CA LYS A 39 14.45 -6.85 8.87
C LYS A 39 15.88 -7.28 8.53
N ILE A 40 16.79 -6.32 8.52
CA ILE A 40 18.21 -6.55 8.31
C ILE A 40 18.82 -7.06 9.63
N SER A 41 19.81 -7.94 9.52
CA SER A 41 20.61 -8.33 10.69
C SER A 41 21.49 -7.17 11.17
N ALA A 42 22.01 -7.25 12.39
CA ALA A 42 22.95 -6.25 12.91
C ALA A 42 24.20 -6.13 12.01
N ASP A 43 24.72 -7.27 11.54
CA ASP A 43 25.89 -7.32 10.67
C ASP A 43 25.64 -6.64 9.32
N GLU A 44 24.46 -6.85 8.72
CA GLU A 44 24.07 -6.18 7.47
C GLU A 44 23.94 -4.67 7.67
N ALA A 45 23.43 -4.23 8.83
CA ALA A 45 23.33 -2.82 9.15
C ALA A 45 24.72 -2.17 9.29
N GLU A 46 25.70 -2.85 9.87
CA GLU A 46 27.08 -2.37 9.96
C GLU A 46 27.75 -2.29 8.59
N GLN A 47 27.54 -3.30 7.73
CA GLN A 47 28.05 -3.28 6.36
C GLN A 47 27.50 -2.10 5.56
N ILE A 48 26.19 -1.84 5.65
CA ILE A 48 25.55 -0.69 4.99
C ILE A 48 26.15 0.63 5.51
N LYS A 49 26.34 0.78 6.83
CA LYS A 49 26.97 1.97 7.42
C LYS A 49 28.40 2.17 6.90
N SER A 50 29.19 1.09 6.83
CA SER A 50 30.57 1.16 6.36
C SER A 50 30.66 1.55 4.88
N MET A 51 29.76 1.05 4.03
CA MET A 51 29.68 1.41 2.62
C MET A 51 29.25 2.87 2.45
N ALA A 52 28.27 3.33 3.23
CA ALA A 52 27.82 4.72 3.21
C ALA A 52 28.96 5.69 3.60
N GLN A 53 29.72 5.37 4.65
CA GLN A 53 30.88 6.17 5.05
C GLN A 53 31.93 6.27 3.93
N ARG A 54 32.19 5.17 3.21
CA ARG A 54 33.10 5.16 2.07
C ARG A 54 32.60 5.97 0.89
N SER A 55 31.28 5.97 0.62
CA SER A 55 30.70 6.78 -0.45
C SER A 55 30.75 8.28 -0.14
N PHE A 56 30.60 8.69 1.12
CA PHE A 56 30.75 10.10 1.52
C PHE A 56 32.20 10.57 1.59
N ALA A 57 33.15 9.64 1.76
CA ALA A 57 34.57 9.94 1.86
C ALA A 57 35.29 10.03 0.49
N ARG A 58 34.59 9.82 -0.63
CA ARG A 58 35.10 10.18 -1.96
C ARG A 58 34.61 11.60 -2.30
N PRO A 59 35.47 12.62 -2.21
CA PRO A 59 35.21 13.88 -2.90
C PRO A 59 35.47 13.66 -4.39
N ASP A 60 34.51 14.06 -5.22
CA ASP A 60 34.78 14.32 -6.65
C ASP A 60 35.75 15.51 -6.79
#